data_AF-A0A0E3X9I3-F1
#
_entry.id   AF-A0A0E3X9I3-F1
#
_cell.length_a   1.000
_cell.length_b   1.000
_cell.length_c   1.000
_cell.angle_alpha   90.00
_cell.angle_beta   90.00
_cell.angle_gamma   90.00
#
_symmetry.space_group_name_H-M   'P 1'
#
loop_
_entity.id
_entity.type
_entity.pdbx_description
1 polymer ?
#
loop_
_entity_poly.entity_id
_entity_poly.type
_entity_poly.pdbx_seq_one_letter_code
_entity_poly.pdbx_strand_id
1 'polypeptide(L)'
;GAVSITKGGNTSITEIQGNGTALLTLPANFNLTGSINKTGGQALKLNFTNGGSVSGVVGTAANSVGDITTAGTTNFASSVNAKGAATLGGTTSFADTFTNTGAVTLAKASITNFAKNVTATSFTVNNATINFGNSLAFNSNITGSGTTLTLGTNQVTYTGTGSFTDTLTLNTTFDGAAKSGGNILIKSGSTLDLSGVPTLALVVTATNFDINNISPDTKYTVISAEAAGGLKPTPEENVKITINNDNRFVGFTFDASTLTLFAE
;
A
#
# COMPACT_ATOMS: atom_id res chain seq x y z
N GLY A 1 3.82 26.21 -20.88
CA GLY A 1 4.25 25.10 -21.77
C GLY A 1 4.78 23.97 -20.92
N ALA A 2 4.94 22.76 -21.47
CA ALA A 2 5.62 21.67 -20.78
C ALA A 2 7.08 22.04 -20.50
N VAL A 3 7.60 21.62 -19.35
CA VAL A 3 8.99 21.87 -18.94
C VAL A 3 9.66 20.53 -18.76
N SER A 4 10.86 20.37 -19.32
CA SER A 4 11.69 19.18 -19.14
C SER A 4 13.03 19.59 -18.55
N ILE A 5 13.44 18.94 -17.47
CA ILE A 5 14.81 19.05 -16.96
C ILE A 5 15.63 18.00 -17.72
N THR A 6 16.69 18.43 -18.42
CA THR A 6 17.39 17.56 -19.38
C THR A 6 18.52 16.74 -18.77
N LYS A 7 18.91 17.03 -17.53
CA LYS A 7 19.99 16.31 -16.82
C LYS A 7 19.51 15.84 -15.45
N GLY A 8 19.70 14.56 -15.15
CA GLY A 8 19.47 13.97 -13.83
C GLY A 8 20.50 14.41 -12.79
N GLY A 9 20.41 13.82 -11.59
CA GLY A 9 21.28 14.12 -10.46
C GLY A 9 20.63 15.03 -9.43
N ASN A 10 21.46 15.56 -8.53
CA ASN A 10 20.98 16.28 -7.36
C ASN A 10 20.73 17.76 -7.68
N THR A 11 19.53 18.23 -7.39
CA THR A 11 19.11 19.62 -7.53
C THR A 11 18.63 20.12 -6.18
N SER A 12 19.20 21.23 -5.71
CA SER A 12 18.79 21.88 -4.47
C SER A 12 18.17 23.23 -4.77
N ILE A 13 16.87 23.33 -4.57
CA ILE A 13 16.07 24.56 -4.72
C ILE A 13 14.96 24.49 -3.69
N THR A 14 14.47 25.64 -3.23
CA THR A 14 13.39 25.66 -2.22
C THR A 14 12.14 24.94 -2.73
N GLU A 15 11.71 25.26 -3.95
CA GLU A 15 10.46 24.76 -4.50
C GLU A 15 10.41 24.82 -6.03
N ILE A 16 9.77 23.81 -6.65
CA ILE A 16 9.27 23.90 -8.02
C ILE A 16 7.78 24.21 -7.97
N GLN A 17 7.35 25.28 -8.66
CA GLN A 17 5.94 25.65 -8.76
C GLN A 17 5.44 25.58 -10.20
N GLY A 18 4.29 24.94 -10.39
CA GLY A 18 3.57 25.02 -11.65
C GLY A 18 2.81 26.34 -11.78
N ASN A 19 3.01 27.06 -12.89
CA ASN A 19 2.13 28.18 -13.27
C ASN A 19 0.92 27.73 -14.13
N GLY A 20 0.71 26.41 -14.25
CA GLY A 20 -0.38 25.80 -15.03
C GLY A 20 -0.43 24.28 -14.84
N THR A 21 -1.21 23.58 -15.66
CA THR A 21 -1.40 22.11 -15.64
C THR A 21 -0.43 21.35 -16.55
N ALA A 22 0.66 22.01 -16.94
CA ALA A 22 1.64 21.44 -17.84
C ALA A 22 2.37 20.25 -17.21
N LEU A 23 2.95 19.40 -18.06
CA LEU A 23 3.78 18.29 -17.62
C LEU A 23 5.20 18.77 -17.28
N LEU A 24 5.65 18.43 -16.08
CA LEU A 24 7.05 18.46 -15.68
C LEU A 24 7.63 17.06 -15.84
N THR A 25 8.52 16.91 -16.82
CA THR A 25 9.28 15.67 -17.01
C THR A 25 10.59 15.76 -16.23
N LEU A 26 10.73 14.88 -15.25
CA LEU A 26 11.90 14.71 -14.41
C LEU A 26 12.73 13.56 -14.97
N PRO A 27 13.99 13.80 -15.36
CA PRO A 27 14.84 12.82 -16.01
C PRO A 27 15.24 11.72 -15.02
N ALA A 28 15.84 10.65 -15.55
CA ALA A 28 16.33 9.52 -14.75
C ALA A 28 17.20 9.98 -13.57
N ASN A 29 16.95 9.41 -12.39
CA ASN A 29 17.70 9.69 -11.16
C ASN A 29 17.73 11.18 -10.77
N PHE A 30 16.67 11.94 -11.07
CA PHE A 30 16.55 13.32 -10.60
C PHE A 30 16.20 13.36 -9.11
N ASN A 31 17.07 13.95 -8.29
CA ASN A 31 16.89 14.06 -6.85
C ASN A 31 16.71 15.52 -6.45
N LEU A 32 15.52 15.87 -6.00
CA LEU A 32 15.18 17.21 -5.54
C LEU A 32 15.34 17.30 -4.02
N THR A 33 16.33 18.07 -3.58
CA THR A 33 16.35 18.64 -2.24
C THR A 33 15.52 19.92 -2.27
N GLY A 34 14.23 19.79 -1.95
CA GLY A 34 13.25 20.84 -2.17
C GLY A 34 11.82 20.31 -2.18
N SER A 35 10.86 21.21 -2.36
CA SER A 35 9.44 20.87 -2.45
C SER A 35 8.89 21.04 -3.87
N ILE A 36 7.70 20.52 -4.14
CA ILE A 36 6.95 20.79 -5.37
C ILE A 36 5.56 21.28 -4.96
N ASN A 37 5.11 22.42 -5.47
CA ASN A 37 3.79 23.01 -5.16
C ASN A 37 3.43 23.03 -3.66
N LYS A 38 4.37 23.37 -2.80
CA LYS A 38 4.14 23.49 -1.37
C LYS A 38 3.45 24.81 -1.03
N THR A 39 4.09 25.93 -1.37
CA THR A 39 3.63 27.27 -0.96
C THR A 39 2.64 27.87 -1.95
N GLY A 40 2.60 27.37 -3.19
CA GLY A 40 1.69 27.83 -4.22
C GLY A 40 1.81 27.01 -5.51
N GLY A 41 1.12 27.45 -6.56
CA GLY A 41 1.15 26.83 -7.87
C GLY A 41 -0.13 26.09 -8.24
N GLN A 42 -0.31 25.90 -9.54
CA GLN A 42 -1.42 25.14 -10.13
C GLN A 42 -1.07 23.64 -10.19
N ALA A 43 -2.02 22.81 -10.63
CA ALA A 43 -1.93 21.35 -10.66
C ALA A 43 -0.87 20.80 -11.66
N LEU A 44 0.40 21.02 -11.34
CA LEU A 44 1.55 20.59 -12.14
C LEU A 44 1.54 19.06 -12.24
N LYS A 45 1.57 18.53 -13.46
CA LYS A 45 1.65 17.08 -13.66
C LYS A 45 3.11 16.66 -13.56
N LEU A 46 3.38 15.55 -12.89
CA LEU A 46 4.73 15.07 -12.63
C LEU A 46 4.97 13.75 -13.36
N ASN A 47 6.11 13.65 -14.05
CA ASN A 47 6.55 12.43 -14.70
C ASN A 47 8.01 12.13 -14.37
N PHE A 48 8.24 11.13 -13.51
CA PHE A 48 9.57 10.62 -13.17
C PHE A 48 9.92 9.48 -14.14
N THR A 49 10.79 9.76 -15.11
CA THR A 49 10.98 8.84 -16.25
C THR A 49 11.73 7.55 -15.91
N ASN A 50 12.60 7.58 -14.90
CA ASN A 50 13.32 6.39 -14.42
C ASN A 50 13.98 6.68 -13.06
N GLY A 51 13.15 6.72 -12.02
CA GLY A 51 13.54 6.95 -10.65
C GLY A 51 13.86 8.40 -10.32
N GLY A 52 14.22 8.62 -9.06
CA GLY A 52 14.50 9.93 -8.50
C GLY A 52 13.99 10.06 -7.07
N SER A 53 14.07 11.28 -6.53
CA SER A 53 13.54 11.56 -5.20
C SER A 53 13.08 12.99 -5.03
N VAL A 54 12.17 13.20 -4.09
CA VAL A 54 11.82 14.54 -3.58
C VAL A 54 11.88 14.50 -2.06
N SER A 55 12.75 15.34 -1.49
CA SER A 55 12.95 15.37 -0.03
C SER A 55 11.87 16.15 0.71
N GLY A 56 11.26 17.14 0.05
CA GLY A 56 10.23 18.01 0.62
C GLY A 56 8.81 17.59 0.23
N VAL A 57 7.85 18.43 0.61
CA VAL A 57 6.42 18.21 0.36
C VAL A 57 6.14 18.27 -1.14
N VAL A 58 5.31 17.36 -1.64
CA VAL A 58 4.83 17.35 -3.03
C VAL A 58 3.34 17.64 -3.04
N GLY A 59 2.99 18.90 -3.20
CA GLY A 59 1.62 19.38 -3.12
C GLY A 59 1.09 19.45 -1.69
N THR A 60 0.15 20.36 -1.47
CA THR A 60 -0.65 20.43 -0.23
C THR A 60 -2.13 20.24 -0.56
N ALA A 61 -2.99 20.20 0.45
CA ALA A 61 -4.44 20.20 0.23
C ALA A 61 -4.91 21.45 -0.57
N ALA A 62 -4.28 22.61 -0.36
CA ALA A 62 -4.58 23.84 -1.09
C ALA A 62 -3.92 23.87 -2.48
N ASN A 63 -2.70 23.34 -2.58
CA ASN A 63 -1.85 23.42 -3.78
C ASN A 63 -1.49 22.03 -4.30
N SER A 64 -2.48 21.16 -4.51
CA SER A 64 -2.22 19.77 -4.92
C SER A 64 -1.58 19.71 -6.31
N VAL A 65 -0.64 18.76 -6.50
CA VAL A 65 -0.12 18.46 -7.84
C VAL A 65 -1.18 17.75 -8.68
N GLY A 66 -0.98 17.75 -10.00
CA GLY A 66 -1.87 17.10 -10.96
C GLY A 66 -1.66 15.60 -11.00
N ASP A 67 -1.55 15.05 -12.21
CA ASP A 67 -1.23 13.64 -12.43
C ASP A 67 0.19 13.34 -11.94
N ILE A 68 0.43 12.14 -11.42
CA ILE A 68 1.77 11.64 -11.07
C ILE A 68 2.03 10.37 -11.85
N THR A 69 3.16 10.30 -12.55
CA THR A 69 3.66 9.06 -13.16
C THR A 69 5.06 8.78 -12.63
N THR A 70 5.28 7.56 -12.14
CA THR A 70 6.60 7.10 -11.71
C THR A 70 7.05 5.88 -12.49
N ALA A 71 8.35 5.77 -12.69
CA ALA A 71 9.04 4.59 -13.19
C ALA A 71 10.36 4.44 -12.43
N GLY A 72 11.02 3.28 -12.49
CA GLY A 72 12.25 3.02 -11.73
C GLY A 72 12.04 3.16 -10.21
N THR A 73 13.11 3.45 -9.47
CA THR A 73 13.05 3.66 -8.01
C THR A 73 12.77 5.13 -7.69
N THR A 74 11.56 5.47 -7.26
CA THR A 74 11.12 6.84 -6.94
C THR A 74 10.78 6.98 -5.45
N ASN A 75 11.37 7.96 -4.77
CA ASN A 75 11.19 8.14 -3.32
C ASN A 75 10.63 9.53 -2.97
N PHE A 76 9.52 9.56 -2.24
CA PHE A 76 8.95 10.76 -1.63
C PHE A 76 9.19 10.72 -0.13
N ALA A 77 10.06 11.60 0.37
CA ALA A 77 10.45 11.61 1.78
C ALA A 77 9.47 12.36 2.68
N SER A 78 8.55 13.14 2.10
CA SER A 78 7.52 13.91 2.81
C SER A 78 6.15 13.67 2.18
N SER A 79 5.14 14.39 2.67
CA SER A 79 3.75 14.20 2.26
C SER A 79 3.55 14.53 0.79
N VAL A 80 2.63 13.78 0.18
CA VAL A 80 2.24 13.94 -1.22
C VAL A 80 0.75 14.17 -1.29
N ASN A 81 0.33 15.29 -1.88
CA ASN A 81 -1.06 15.60 -2.18
C ASN A 81 -1.24 15.84 -3.67
N ALA A 82 -1.97 14.93 -4.31
CA ALA A 82 -2.29 14.99 -5.73
C ALA A 82 -3.81 14.96 -5.94
N LYS A 83 -4.26 15.49 -7.08
CA LYS A 83 -5.67 15.45 -7.47
C LYS A 83 -5.96 14.83 -8.83
N GLY A 84 -4.91 14.46 -9.56
CA GLY A 84 -5.01 13.80 -10.86
C GLY A 84 -4.96 12.28 -10.76
N ALA A 85 -4.77 11.63 -11.90
CA ALA A 85 -4.47 10.21 -11.94
C ALA A 85 -3.03 9.97 -11.47
N ALA A 86 -2.81 8.92 -10.68
CA ALA A 86 -1.47 8.47 -10.31
C ALA A 86 -1.18 7.11 -10.93
N THR A 87 -0.13 7.00 -11.73
CA THR A 87 0.39 5.72 -12.24
C THR A 87 1.72 5.44 -11.58
N LEU A 88 1.75 4.47 -10.67
CA LEU A 88 2.92 4.11 -9.88
C LEU A 88 3.62 2.92 -10.51
N GLY A 89 4.77 3.15 -11.13
CA GLY A 89 5.61 2.14 -11.76
C GLY A 89 6.92 1.94 -11.01
N GLY A 90 7.62 0.83 -11.34
CA GLY A 90 8.87 0.46 -10.67
C GLY A 90 8.68 0.28 -9.16
N THR A 91 9.62 0.80 -8.37
CA THR A 91 9.52 0.84 -6.90
C THR A 91 9.24 2.27 -6.47
N THR A 92 8.05 2.54 -5.95
CA THR A 92 7.68 3.87 -5.44
C THR A 92 7.50 3.84 -3.92
N SER A 93 8.16 4.74 -3.20
CA SER A 93 8.10 4.79 -1.73
C SER A 93 7.58 6.13 -1.23
N PHE A 94 6.62 6.08 -0.31
CA PHE A 94 6.10 7.23 0.43
C PHE A 94 6.45 7.08 1.91
N ALA A 95 7.38 7.91 2.38
CA ALA A 95 7.81 7.92 3.78
C ALA A 95 6.79 8.62 4.71
N ASP A 96 5.87 9.39 4.13
CA ASP A 96 4.81 10.11 4.83
C ASP A 96 3.46 9.90 4.11
N THR A 97 2.44 10.64 4.52
CA THR A 97 1.05 10.53 4.07
C THR A 97 0.95 10.74 2.56
N PHE A 98 0.26 9.81 1.89
CA PHE A 98 -0.09 9.91 0.48
C PHE A 98 -1.60 10.15 0.34
N THR A 99 -1.95 11.31 -0.22
CA THR A 99 -3.33 11.69 -0.55
C THR A 99 -3.45 11.90 -2.06
N ASN A 100 -4.34 11.16 -2.72
CA ASN A 100 -4.66 11.37 -4.13
C ASN A 100 -6.16 11.35 -4.38
N THR A 101 -6.76 12.50 -4.73
CA THR A 101 -8.22 12.53 -4.97
C THR A 101 -8.64 11.92 -6.30
N GLY A 102 -7.69 11.53 -7.17
CA GLY A 102 -7.96 10.78 -8.39
C GLY A 102 -7.75 9.28 -8.25
N ALA A 103 -7.89 8.56 -9.37
CA ALA A 103 -7.60 7.13 -9.44
C ALA A 103 -6.09 6.87 -9.39
N VAL A 104 -5.71 5.82 -8.66
CA VAL A 104 -4.33 5.34 -8.55
C VAL A 104 -4.23 3.98 -9.23
N THR A 105 -3.26 3.80 -10.11
CA THR A 105 -2.95 2.54 -10.78
C THR A 105 -1.53 2.12 -10.41
N LEU A 106 -1.38 0.92 -9.88
CA LEU A 106 -0.08 0.27 -9.73
C LEU A 106 0.21 -0.50 -11.02
N ALA A 107 1.30 -0.13 -11.70
CA ALA A 107 1.71 -0.79 -12.92
C ALA A 107 2.10 -2.25 -12.65
N LYS A 108 2.03 -3.11 -13.67
CA LYS A 108 2.45 -4.51 -13.56
C LYS A 108 3.89 -4.63 -13.05
N ALA A 109 4.10 -5.57 -12.13
CA ALA A 109 5.37 -5.84 -11.44
C ALA A 109 5.91 -4.64 -10.63
N SER A 110 5.09 -3.62 -10.36
CA SER A 110 5.49 -2.51 -9.49
C SER A 110 5.41 -2.90 -8.02
N ILE A 111 6.18 -2.19 -7.22
CA ILE A 111 6.20 -2.26 -5.77
C ILE A 111 5.91 -0.86 -5.23
N THR A 112 4.90 -0.72 -4.39
CA THR A 112 4.60 0.55 -3.71
C THR A 112 4.73 0.38 -2.21
N ASN A 113 5.53 1.23 -1.57
CA ASN A 113 5.76 1.22 -0.13
C ASN A 113 5.06 2.41 0.53
N PHE A 114 4.22 2.14 1.53
CA PHE A 114 3.57 3.18 2.33
C PHE A 114 4.02 3.07 3.79
N ALA A 115 4.55 4.16 4.34
CA ALA A 115 4.96 4.24 5.74
C ALA A 115 3.94 4.95 6.65
N LYS A 116 2.96 5.65 6.07
CA LYS A 116 1.91 6.40 6.78
C LYS A 116 0.59 6.31 6.01
N ASN A 117 -0.45 6.95 6.56
CA ASN A 117 -1.81 6.89 6.06
C ASN A 117 -1.91 7.17 4.56
N VAL A 118 -2.81 6.44 3.92
CA VAL A 118 -3.13 6.54 2.50
C VAL A 118 -4.58 6.94 2.35
N THR A 119 -4.84 7.94 1.52
CA THR A 119 -6.20 8.32 1.12
C THR A 119 -6.25 8.48 -0.39
N ALA A 120 -7.10 7.69 -1.05
CA ALA A 120 -7.37 7.89 -2.47
C ALA A 120 -8.79 7.49 -2.84
N THR A 121 -9.27 7.97 -3.99
CA THR A 121 -10.60 7.58 -4.50
C THR A 121 -10.65 6.10 -4.84
N SER A 122 -9.63 5.59 -5.52
CA SER A 122 -9.52 4.18 -5.86
C SER A 122 -8.09 3.76 -6.17
N PHE A 123 -7.78 2.50 -5.89
CA PHE A 123 -6.60 1.78 -6.37
C PHE A 123 -6.99 0.67 -7.34
N THR A 124 -6.22 0.55 -8.41
CA THR A 124 -6.21 -0.61 -9.31
C THR A 124 -4.83 -1.26 -9.22
N VAL A 125 -4.78 -2.54 -8.84
CA VAL A 125 -3.53 -3.24 -8.50
C VAL A 125 -3.44 -4.57 -9.24
N ASN A 126 -2.76 -4.57 -10.39
CA ASN A 126 -2.71 -5.74 -11.26
C ASN A 126 -1.28 -6.30 -11.33
N ASN A 127 -1.08 -7.50 -10.79
CA ASN A 127 0.21 -8.19 -10.72
C ASN A 127 1.28 -7.29 -10.07
N ALA A 128 0.95 -6.68 -8.95
CA ALA A 128 1.77 -5.68 -8.26
C ALA A 128 1.71 -5.87 -6.74
N THR A 129 2.66 -5.25 -6.06
CA THR A 129 2.86 -5.39 -4.62
C THR A 129 2.64 -4.07 -3.89
N ILE A 130 1.87 -4.12 -2.80
CA ILE A 130 1.80 -3.05 -1.81
C ILE A 130 2.49 -3.52 -0.53
N ASN A 131 3.46 -2.73 -0.05
CA ASN A 131 4.13 -2.95 1.22
C ASN A 131 3.68 -1.90 2.24
N PHE A 132 3.22 -2.37 3.39
CA PHE A 132 2.84 -1.53 4.52
C PHE A 132 3.99 -1.52 5.52
N GLY A 133 4.77 -0.42 5.50
CA GLY A 133 5.98 -0.28 6.33
C GLY A 133 5.71 0.03 7.79
N ASN A 134 4.48 0.46 8.14
CA ASN A 134 4.01 0.70 9.50
C ASN A 134 2.52 0.37 9.60
N SER A 135 2.00 0.27 10.83
CA SER A 135 0.56 0.29 11.05
C SER A 135 -0.03 1.62 10.59
N LEU A 136 -1.06 1.58 9.73
CA LEU A 136 -1.60 2.76 9.06
C LEU A 136 -3.06 2.60 8.65
N ALA A 137 -3.71 3.72 8.35
CA ALA A 137 -5.02 3.74 7.70
C ALA A 137 -4.89 3.72 6.17
N PHE A 138 -5.58 2.79 5.52
CA PHE A 138 -5.72 2.73 4.07
C PHE A 138 -7.17 3.04 3.70
N ASN A 139 -7.41 4.30 3.31
CA ASN A 139 -8.72 4.85 3.00
C ASN A 139 -8.90 4.92 1.49
N SER A 140 -9.32 3.81 0.88
CA SER A 140 -9.58 3.77 -0.55
C SER A 140 -10.39 2.55 -0.98
N ASN A 141 -11.11 2.71 -2.08
CA ASN A 141 -11.58 1.56 -2.83
C ASN A 141 -10.38 0.85 -3.46
N ILE A 142 -10.37 -0.48 -3.50
CA ILE A 142 -9.30 -1.25 -4.14
C ILE A 142 -9.88 -2.35 -5.02
N THR A 143 -9.36 -2.43 -6.24
CA THR A 143 -9.60 -3.52 -7.18
C THR A 143 -8.26 -4.14 -7.52
N GLY A 144 -8.14 -5.46 -7.42
CA GLY A 144 -6.87 -6.14 -7.66
C GLY A 144 -6.99 -7.47 -8.41
N SER A 145 -5.91 -7.84 -9.09
CA SER A 145 -5.75 -9.08 -9.84
C SER A 145 -4.31 -9.55 -9.66
N GLY A 146 -4.07 -10.74 -9.11
CA GLY A 146 -2.69 -11.20 -8.87
C GLY A 146 -1.92 -10.30 -7.89
N THR A 147 -2.60 -9.75 -6.89
CA THR A 147 -2.06 -8.73 -5.98
C THR A 147 -1.28 -9.36 -4.82
N THR A 148 -0.19 -8.73 -4.40
CA THR A 148 0.49 -9.04 -3.13
C THR A 148 0.36 -7.88 -2.16
N LEU A 149 -0.10 -8.17 -0.93
CA LEU A 149 -0.12 -7.24 0.19
C LEU A 149 0.88 -7.74 1.25
N THR A 150 1.90 -6.94 1.53
CA THR A 150 2.90 -7.24 2.57
C THR A 150 2.62 -6.40 3.80
N LEU A 151 2.10 -7.06 4.84
CA LEU A 151 1.76 -6.46 6.13
C LEU A 151 2.95 -6.46 7.09
N GLY A 152 3.80 -7.50 7.05
CA GLY A 152 4.81 -7.71 8.09
C GLY A 152 4.13 -7.85 9.47
N THR A 153 4.58 -7.09 10.47
CA THR A 153 3.94 -7.04 11.80
C THR A 153 2.86 -5.94 11.91
N ASN A 154 2.51 -5.28 10.81
CA ASN A 154 1.72 -4.05 10.84
C ASN A 154 0.21 -4.28 10.67
N GLN A 155 -0.57 -3.45 11.37
CA GLN A 155 -2.02 -3.40 11.16
C GLN A 155 -2.39 -2.41 10.06
N VAL A 156 -3.14 -2.86 9.07
CA VAL A 156 -3.79 -2.00 8.07
C VAL A 156 -5.25 -1.81 8.48
N THR A 157 -5.58 -0.60 8.91
CA THR A 157 -6.97 -0.20 9.13
C THR A 157 -7.58 0.17 7.79
N TYR A 158 -8.48 -0.67 7.30
CA TYR A 158 -9.06 -0.55 5.97
C TYR A 158 -10.42 0.15 6.01
N THR A 159 -10.55 1.22 5.22
CA THR A 159 -11.82 1.89 4.93
C THR A 159 -12.05 1.98 3.43
N GLY A 160 -13.19 1.51 2.95
CA GLY A 160 -13.55 1.53 1.52
C GLY A 160 -14.21 0.24 1.05
N THR A 161 -14.27 0.07 -0.27
CA THR A 161 -14.72 -1.17 -0.93
C THR A 161 -13.57 -1.85 -1.66
N GLY A 162 -13.26 -3.07 -1.25
CA GLY A 162 -12.17 -3.88 -1.77
C GLY A 162 -12.71 -5.08 -2.51
N SER A 163 -12.14 -5.40 -3.67
CA SER A 163 -12.41 -6.63 -4.40
C SER A 163 -11.16 -7.13 -5.09
N PHE A 164 -10.96 -8.44 -5.08
CA PHE A 164 -9.80 -9.08 -5.68
C PHE A 164 -10.23 -10.22 -6.58
N THR A 165 -9.44 -10.43 -7.62
CA THR A 165 -9.56 -11.51 -8.59
C THR A 165 -8.19 -12.19 -8.72
N ASP A 166 -8.16 -13.39 -9.31
CA ASP A 166 -6.96 -14.25 -9.34
C ASP A 166 -6.36 -14.48 -7.93
N THR A 167 -5.06 -14.72 -7.85
CA THR A 167 -4.36 -14.91 -6.59
C THR A 167 -4.26 -13.60 -5.81
N LEU A 168 -4.71 -13.61 -4.56
CA LEU A 168 -4.35 -12.60 -3.56
C LEU A 168 -3.33 -13.21 -2.59
N THR A 169 -2.15 -12.60 -2.52
CA THR A 169 -1.12 -13.01 -1.56
C THR A 169 -1.10 -12.05 -0.37
N LEU A 170 -1.23 -12.58 0.84
CA LEU A 170 -1.05 -11.85 2.09
C LEU A 170 0.23 -12.32 2.77
N ASN A 171 1.24 -11.46 2.80
CA ASN A 171 2.50 -11.73 3.51
C ASN A 171 2.46 -11.06 4.87
N THR A 172 2.58 -11.84 5.93
CA THR A 172 2.52 -11.33 7.29
C THR A 172 3.57 -11.97 8.19
N THR A 173 3.89 -11.28 9.28
CA THR A 173 4.81 -11.73 10.32
C THR A 173 4.07 -11.84 11.63
N PHE A 174 4.17 -13.00 12.26
CA PHE A 174 3.64 -13.25 13.61
C PHE A 174 4.78 -13.25 14.63
N ASP A 175 4.66 -12.43 15.66
CA ASP A 175 5.56 -12.39 16.80
C ASP A 175 5.05 -13.35 17.89
N GLY A 176 5.79 -14.42 18.14
CA GLY A 176 5.44 -15.45 19.12
C GLY A 176 5.47 -14.97 20.58
N ALA A 177 6.30 -13.99 20.91
CA ALA A 177 6.39 -13.42 22.25
C ALA A 177 5.24 -12.43 22.50
N ALA A 178 4.93 -11.58 21.52
CA ALA A 178 3.84 -10.62 21.61
C ALA A 178 2.46 -11.22 21.32
N LYS A 179 2.41 -12.46 20.81
CA LYS A 179 1.20 -13.16 20.37
C LYS A 179 0.34 -12.31 19.42
N SER A 180 1.01 -11.59 18.52
CA SER A 180 0.38 -10.66 17.58
C SER A 180 1.17 -10.60 16.28
N GLY A 181 0.54 -10.15 15.21
CA GLY A 181 1.16 -10.05 13.90
C GLY A 181 0.43 -9.06 13.02
N GLY A 182 0.92 -8.89 11.79
CA GLY A 182 0.27 -7.99 10.84
C GLY A 182 -1.16 -8.42 10.54
N ASN A 183 -2.08 -7.47 10.43
CA ASN A 183 -3.48 -7.81 10.21
C ASN A 183 -4.22 -6.72 9.43
N ILE A 184 -5.32 -7.09 8.81
CA ILE A 184 -6.25 -6.16 8.17
C ILE A 184 -7.47 -6.02 9.09
N LEU A 185 -7.75 -4.79 9.52
CA LEU A 185 -8.96 -4.45 10.26
C LEU A 185 -9.92 -3.69 9.34
N ILE A 186 -11.03 -4.32 8.96
CA ILE A 186 -12.08 -3.72 8.13
C ILE A 186 -12.99 -2.92 9.05
N LYS A 187 -13.03 -1.60 8.85
CA LYS A 187 -13.87 -0.70 9.64
C LYS A 187 -15.35 -0.84 9.28
N SER A 188 -16.21 -0.47 10.23
CA SER A 188 -17.66 -0.43 10.01
C SER A 188 -18.03 0.36 8.74
N GLY A 189 -18.97 -0.14 7.95
CA GLY A 189 -19.38 0.47 6.67
C GLY A 189 -18.44 0.22 5.49
N SER A 190 -17.31 -0.47 5.71
CA SER A 190 -16.39 -0.89 4.64
C SER A 190 -16.63 -2.34 4.22
N THR A 191 -16.18 -2.72 3.04
CA THR A 191 -16.34 -4.08 2.51
C THR A 191 -15.04 -4.58 1.92
N LEU A 192 -14.66 -5.82 2.24
CA LEU A 192 -13.59 -6.55 1.58
C LEU A 192 -14.19 -7.82 0.98
N ASP A 193 -14.40 -7.79 -0.33
CA ASP A 193 -14.98 -8.89 -1.10
C ASP A 193 -13.89 -9.80 -1.66
N LEU A 194 -13.71 -10.95 -1.01
CA LEU A 194 -12.78 -12.00 -1.43
C LEU A 194 -13.50 -13.16 -2.11
N SER A 195 -14.82 -13.08 -2.32
CA SER A 195 -15.60 -14.17 -2.92
C SER A 195 -15.17 -14.51 -4.36
N GLY A 196 -14.56 -13.56 -5.08
CA GLY A 196 -14.00 -13.73 -6.41
C GLY A 196 -12.54 -14.19 -6.46
N VAL A 197 -11.91 -14.49 -5.32
CA VAL A 197 -10.49 -14.88 -5.21
C VAL A 197 -10.35 -16.41 -5.34
N PRO A 198 -9.90 -16.96 -6.49
CA PRO A 198 -9.69 -18.40 -6.64
C PRO A 198 -8.52 -18.95 -5.80
N THR A 199 -7.59 -18.10 -5.34
CA THR A 199 -6.51 -18.52 -4.43
C THR A 199 -6.15 -17.39 -3.48
N LEU A 200 -6.42 -17.58 -2.19
CA LEU A 200 -5.92 -16.72 -1.12
C LEU A 200 -4.64 -17.35 -0.56
N ALA A 201 -3.48 -16.85 -0.98
CA ALA A 201 -2.18 -17.31 -0.49
C ALA A 201 -1.77 -16.53 0.76
N LEU A 202 -1.97 -17.13 1.93
CA LEU A 202 -1.54 -16.56 3.20
C LEU A 202 -0.16 -17.10 3.57
N VAL A 203 0.84 -16.22 3.57
CA VAL A 203 2.21 -16.54 3.98
C VAL A 203 2.48 -15.91 5.34
N VAL A 204 2.71 -16.75 6.35
CA VAL A 204 3.01 -16.32 7.71
C VAL A 204 4.46 -16.64 8.02
N THR A 205 5.25 -15.63 8.36
CA THR A 205 6.59 -15.81 8.90
C THR A 205 6.55 -15.67 10.41
N ALA A 206 6.96 -16.69 11.16
CA ALA A 206 7.08 -16.58 12.60
C ALA A 206 8.42 -15.95 13.00
N THR A 207 8.37 -15.03 13.97
CA THR A 207 9.53 -14.41 14.61
C THR A 207 9.39 -14.48 16.12
N ASN A 208 10.51 -14.38 16.85
CA ASN A 208 10.53 -14.48 18.31
C ASN A 208 9.81 -15.75 18.80
N PHE A 209 10.00 -16.84 18.06
CA PHE A 209 9.31 -18.10 18.29
C PHE A 209 10.06 -18.92 19.34
N ASP A 210 9.35 -19.25 20.42
CA ASP A 210 9.72 -20.28 21.39
C ASP A 210 8.56 -21.28 21.42
N ILE A 211 8.86 -22.57 21.30
CA ILE A 211 7.86 -23.64 21.34
C ILE A 211 7.05 -23.62 22.65
N ASN A 212 7.62 -23.07 23.73
CA ASN A 212 6.95 -22.92 25.01
C ASN A 212 6.00 -21.70 25.07
N ASN A 213 6.13 -20.75 24.14
CA ASN A 213 5.32 -19.51 24.14
C ASN A 213 3.99 -19.67 23.40
N ILE A 214 3.85 -20.69 22.55
CA ILE A 214 2.61 -20.99 21.81
C ILE A 214 1.90 -22.17 22.45
N SER A 215 0.82 -21.85 23.16
CA SER A 215 -0.15 -22.79 23.69
C SER A 215 -1.26 -23.08 22.65
N PRO A 216 -1.99 -24.20 22.76
CA PRO A 216 -3.08 -24.57 21.83
C PRO A 216 -4.22 -23.54 21.71
N ASP A 217 -4.36 -22.65 22.68
CA ASP A 217 -5.31 -21.54 22.68
C ASP A 217 -4.79 -20.28 21.95
N THR A 218 -3.56 -20.30 21.44
CA THR A 218 -2.97 -19.18 20.70
C THR A 218 -3.68 -19.03 19.36
N LYS A 219 -4.18 -17.82 19.11
CA LYS A 219 -4.90 -17.46 17.90
C LYS A 219 -4.19 -16.32 17.20
N TYR A 220 -4.30 -16.31 15.88
CA TYR A 220 -3.81 -15.20 15.08
C TYR A 220 -4.84 -14.79 14.03
N THR A 221 -5.48 -13.65 14.28
CA THR A 221 -6.46 -13.06 13.38
C THR A 221 -5.77 -12.19 12.33
N VAL A 222 -5.76 -12.66 11.09
CA VAL A 222 -5.11 -11.99 9.95
C VAL A 222 -6.04 -10.97 9.32
N ILE A 223 -7.35 -11.27 9.27
CA ILE A 223 -8.39 -10.36 8.80
C ILE A 223 -9.48 -10.33 9.85
N SER A 224 -9.93 -9.14 10.24
CA SER A 224 -11.11 -8.95 11.08
C SER A 224 -12.00 -7.84 10.52
N ALA A 225 -13.30 -7.96 10.74
CA ALA A 225 -14.28 -6.93 10.46
C ALA A 225 -14.94 -6.46 11.76
N GLU A 226 -15.12 -5.15 11.90
CA GLU A 226 -15.97 -4.58 12.95
C GLU A 226 -17.45 -4.92 12.73
N ALA A 227 -18.30 -4.65 13.72
CA ALA A 227 -19.75 -4.74 13.53
C ALA A 227 -20.18 -3.86 12.34
N ALA A 228 -20.87 -4.48 11.37
CA ALA A 228 -21.22 -3.91 10.06
C ALA A 228 -20.05 -3.65 9.08
N GLY A 229 -18.88 -4.22 9.31
CA GLY A 229 -17.85 -4.42 8.28
C GLY A 229 -18.19 -5.64 7.43
N GLY A 230 -18.18 -5.49 6.10
CA GLY A 230 -18.57 -6.52 5.14
C GLY A 230 -17.38 -7.33 4.64
N LEU A 231 -16.93 -8.33 5.39
CA LEU A 231 -16.01 -9.33 4.85
C LEU A 231 -16.82 -10.40 4.11
N LYS A 232 -16.51 -10.63 2.84
CA LYS A 232 -17.06 -11.77 2.09
C LYS A 232 -15.92 -12.74 1.81
N PRO A 233 -15.86 -13.88 2.52
CA PRO A 233 -14.75 -14.81 2.38
C PRO A 233 -14.76 -15.50 1.01
N THR A 234 -13.57 -15.91 0.55
CA THR A 234 -13.48 -16.95 -0.49
C THR A 234 -13.85 -18.31 0.12
N PRO A 235 -14.31 -19.30 -0.67
CA PRO A 235 -14.42 -20.68 -0.21
C PRO A 235 -13.13 -21.17 0.46
N GLU A 236 -13.26 -22.03 1.47
CA GLU A 236 -12.17 -22.51 2.32
C GLU A 236 -11.08 -23.23 1.52
N GLU A 237 -11.48 -24.01 0.50
CA GLU A 237 -10.59 -24.75 -0.38
C GLU A 237 -9.62 -23.85 -1.19
N ASN A 238 -9.96 -22.58 -1.37
CA ASN A 238 -9.14 -21.59 -2.06
C ASN A 238 -8.07 -20.97 -1.14
N VAL A 239 -8.16 -21.18 0.18
CA VAL A 239 -7.16 -20.66 1.13
C VAL A 239 -5.96 -21.60 1.15
N LYS A 240 -4.77 -21.05 0.88
CA LYS A 240 -3.49 -21.76 0.92
C LYS A 240 -2.60 -21.08 1.95
N ILE A 241 -2.31 -21.79 3.03
CA ILE A 241 -1.49 -21.27 4.12
C ILE A 241 -0.08 -21.84 3.98
N THR A 242 0.91 -20.95 3.94
CA THR A 242 2.32 -21.29 4.04
C THR A 242 2.86 -20.72 5.33
N ILE A 243 3.38 -21.58 6.19
CA ILE A 243 3.99 -21.19 7.46
C ILE A 243 5.51 -21.32 7.30
N ASN A 244 6.21 -20.19 7.44
CA ASN A 244 7.66 -20.13 7.43
C ASN A 244 8.19 -20.03 8.85
N ASN A 245 9.28 -20.76 9.11
CA ASN A 245 9.86 -21.03 10.43
C ASN A 245 8.93 -21.89 11.29
N ASP A 246 9.50 -22.79 12.10
CA ASP A 246 8.77 -23.79 12.90
C ASP A 246 7.69 -23.12 13.77
N ASN A 247 6.46 -23.04 13.26
CA ASN A 247 5.32 -22.48 13.96
C ASN A 247 4.19 -23.51 13.95
N ARG A 248 3.34 -23.47 14.97
CA ARG A 248 2.34 -24.49 15.30
C ARG A 248 0.95 -24.17 14.77
N PHE A 249 0.78 -23.18 13.89
CA PHE A 249 -0.53 -22.93 13.27
C PHE A 249 -0.88 -24.08 12.31
N VAL A 250 -1.83 -24.92 12.71
CA VAL A 250 -2.24 -26.14 11.99
C VAL A 250 -3.65 -26.05 11.40
N GLY A 251 -4.45 -25.07 11.82
CA GLY A 251 -5.82 -24.89 11.35
C GLY A 251 -6.21 -23.43 11.21
N PHE A 252 -7.35 -23.19 10.56
CA PHE A 252 -7.93 -21.86 10.42
C PHE A 252 -9.45 -21.91 10.38
N THR A 253 -10.07 -20.76 10.61
CA THR A 253 -11.48 -20.49 10.32
C THR A 253 -11.56 -19.27 9.44
N PHE A 254 -12.46 -19.29 8.47
CA PHE A 254 -12.72 -18.13 7.62
C PHE A 254 -14.21 -17.94 7.40
N ASP A 255 -14.74 -16.84 7.94
CA ASP A 255 -16.15 -16.48 7.86
C ASP A 255 -16.34 -15.00 7.51
N ALA A 256 -17.59 -14.52 7.61
CA ALA A 256 -17.95 -13.14 7.31
C ALA A 256 -17.41 -12.11 8.34
N SER A 257 -16.73 -12.54 9.40
CA SER A 257 -16.17 -11.67 10.44
C SER A 257 -14.65 -11.75 10.51
N THR A 258 -14.06 -12.94 10.34
CA THR A 258 -12.61 -13.12 10.52
C THR A 258 -11.98 -14.19 9.63
N LEU A 259 -10.70 -14.00 9.35
CA LEU A 259 -9.75 -15.07 9.01
C LEU A 259 -8.81 -15.24 10.20
N THR A 260 -8.90 -16.38 10.89
CA THR A 260 -8.13 -16.65 12.12
C THR A 260 -7.41 -17.98 12.02
N LEU A 261 -6.12 -18.00 12.38
CA LEU A 261 -5.29 -19.19 12.51
C LEU A 261 -5.27 -19.70 13.96
N PHE A 262 -5.18 -21.02 14.12
CA PHE A 262 -5.17 -21.69 15.43
C PHE A 262 -3.92 -22.55 15.58
N ALA A 263 -3.23 -22.36 16.71
CA ALA A 263 -2.09 -23.20 17.06
C ALA A 263 -2.55 -24.59 17.52
N GLU A 264 -1.68 -25.58 17.34
CA GLU A 264 -1.82 -26.94 17.90
C GLU A 264 -1.61 -26.99 19.42
#